data_AF-A0A523TAG9-F1
#
_entry.id   AF-A0A523TAG9-F1
#
_cell.length_a   1.000
_cell.length_b   1.000
_cell.length_c   1.000
_cell.angle_alpha   90.00
_cell.angle_beta   90.00
_cell.angle_gamma   90.00
#
_symmetry.space_group_name_H-M   'P 1'
#
loop_
_entity.id
_entity.type
_entity.pdbx_description
1 polymer ?
#
loop_
_entity_poly.entity_id
_entity_poly.type
_entity_poly.pdbx_seq_one_letter_code
_entity_poly.pdbx_strand_id
1 'polypeptide(L)'
;MSRNKINDLALARETQLMFTYTEGFSPIGSKLSRWKGEILVKIPQGERAIPVEVLVPLKYPEYPPKVIVLEKNIRHPNIEKNGNVLLKITHEWKPDVHVYQVIHALQNLFKKVPPQFTDTAGAKIISRKATVQTVDTARSANQQKVDNVNQTITTLQDKIRDKDVELRKLRAELVKGSNEKIAKIENIDIVLPKDKAKSEKLVIQAKSVAIADLLSTLDEKFKDGEISPVDFSKLYRKYTKELYLIHKELETK
;
A
#
# COMPACT_ATOMS: atom_id res chain seq x y z
N MET A 1 -7.60 -26.07 24.02
CA MET A 1 -8.48 -25.66 22.90
C MET A 1 -8.37 -24.15 22.72
N SER A 2 -7.56 -23.66 21.77
CA SER A 2 -7.47 -22.23 21.45
C SER A 2 -8.08 -21.98 20.08
N ARG A 3 -9.42 -22.10 19.99
CA ARG A 3 -10.19 -21.82 18.78
C ARG A 3 -10.79 -20.43 18.95
N ASN A 4 -10.09 -19.36 18.53
CA ASN A 4 -10.63 -18.02 18.21
C ASN A 4 -9.52 -16.96 18.21
N LYS A 5 -8.44 -17.16 17.44
CA LYS A 5 -7.54 -16.07 17.09
C LYS A 5 -7.61 -15.86 15.59
N ILE A 6 -7.72 -14.60 15.18
CA ILE A 6 -7.56 -14.21 13.78
C ILE A 6 -6.18 -14.68 13.33
N ASN A 7 -6.04 -15.04 12.05
CA ASN A 7 -4.73 -15.28 11.47
C ASN A 7 -3.94 -13.96 11.43
N ASP A 8 -3.00 -13.78 12.35
CA ASP A 8 -2.22 -12.54 12.51
C ASP A 8 -1.45 -12.18 11.23
N LEU A 9 -0.96 -13.18 10.47
CA LEU A 9 -0.25 -12.94 9.21
C LEU A 9 -1.21 -12.40 8.13
N ALA A 10 -2.40 -12.98 8.03
CA ALA A 10 -3.43 -12.48 7.11
C ALA A 10 -3.85 -11.06 7.50
N LEU A 11 -4.06 -10.79 8.78
CA LEU A 11 -4.45 -9.47 9.27
C LEU A 11 -3.35 -8.41 9.05
N ALA A 12 -2.09 -8.76 9.26
CA ALA A 12 -0.96 -7.86 9.00
C ALA A 12 -0.87 -7.49 7.51
N ARG A 13 -1.03 -8.48 6.61
CA ARG A 13 -1.08 -8.24 5.17
C ARG A 13 -2.23 -7.32 4.80
N GLU A 14 -3.45 -7.59 5.29
CA GLU A 14 -4.60 -6.71 5.02
C GLU A 14 -4.39 -5.31 5.58
N THR A 15 -3.76 -5.18 6.75
CA THR A 15 -3.43 -3.88 7.35
C THR A 15 -2.54 -3.06 6.45
N GLN A 16 -1.48 -3.68 5.90
CA GLN A 16 -0.60 -3.01 4.96
C GLN A 16 -1.36 -2.57 3.70
N LEU A 17 -2.17 -3.46 3.11
CA LEU A 17 -2.98 -3.14 1.94
C LEU A 17 -3.99 -2.02 2.20
N MET A 18 -4.61 -1.99 3.38
CA MET A 18 -5.52 -0.94 3.78
C MET A 18 -4.81 0.42 3.86
N PHE A 19 -3.63 0.48 4.48
CA PHE A 19 -2.85 1.72 4.53
C PHE A 19 -2.40 2.19 3.14
N THR A 20 -2.10 1.27 2.22
CA THR A 20 -1.65 1.62 0.86
C THR A 20 -2.80 2.05 -0.05
N TYR A 21 -3.95 1.37 -0.01
CA TYR A 21 -4.99 1.50 -1.05
C TYR A 21 -6.29 2.14 -0.58
N THR A 22 -6.44 2.43 0.71
CA THR A 22 -7.66 3.04 1.26
C THR A 22 -7.36 4.33 2.00
N GLU A 23 -7.33 5.43 1.25
CA GLU A 23 -7.21 6.76 1.84
C GLU A 23 -8.40 7.06 2.77
N GLY A 24 -8.12 7.67 3.92
CA GLY A 24 -9.14 8.07 4.89
C GLY A 24 -9.66 6.95 5.79
N PHE A 25 -9.15 5.72 5.69
CA PHE A 25 -9.44 4.63 6.63
C PHE A 25 -8.32 4.46 7.65
N SER A 26 -8.71 4.21 8.90
CA SER A 26 -7.79 4.02 10.03
C SER A 26 -8.30 2.92 10.98
N PRO A 27 -7.39 2.17 11.64
CA PRO A 27 -7.79 1.15 12.60
C PRO A 27 -8.39 1.79 13.86
N ILE A 28 -9.39 1.14 14.45
CA ILE A 28 -10.04 1.60 15.69
C ILE A 28 -9.44 0.87 16.90
N GLY A 29 -8.75 1.61 17.76
CA GLY A 29 -8.16 1.09 18.99
C GLY A 29 -6.88 0.29 18.74
N SER A 30 -6.59 -0.68 19.61
CA SER A 30 -5.36 -1.47 19.57
C SER A 30 -5.42 -2.72 18.67
N LYS A 31 -6.60 -3.04 18.11
CA LYS A 31 -6.81 -4.24 17.29
C LYS A 31 -7.00 -3.85 15.83
N LEU A 32 -6.24 -4.47 14.94
CA LEU A 32 -6.30 -4.23 13.48
C LEU A 32 -7.50 -4.91 12.80
N SER A 33 -8.45 -5.45 13.56
CA SER A 33 -9.65 -6.13 13.04
C SER A 33 -10.82 -5.20 12.77
N ARG A 34 -10.72 -3.93 13.16
CA ARG A 34 -11.80 -2.94 13.05
C ARG A 34 -11.24 -1.65 12.47
N TRP A 35 -11.86 -1.17 11.39
CA TRP A 35 -11.41 -0.01 10.64
C TRP A 35 -12.56 0.97 10.49
N LYS A 36 -12.26 2.27 10.53
CA LYS A 36 -13.23 3.34 10.27
C LYS A 36 -12.63 4.32 9.29
N GLY A 37 -13.47 4.78 8.37
CA GLY A 37 -13.12 5.83 7.43
C GLY A 37 -14.34 6.56 6.93
N GLU A 38 -14.12 7.47 5.98
CA GLU A 38 -15.15 8.24 5.34
C GLU A 38 -15.10 8.03 3.83
N ILE A 39 -16.26 7.81 3.22
CA ILE A 39 -16.40 7.71 1.77
C ILE A 39 -17.06 8.97 1.25
N LEU A 40 -16.36 9.66 0.35
CA LEU A 40 -16.91 10.82 -0.35
C LEU A 40 -17.87 10.36 -1.45
N VAL A 41 -19.09 10.86 -1.38
CA VAL A 41 -20.14 10.56 -2.35
C VAL A 41 -20.70 11.85 -2.93
N LYS A 42 -20.89 11.85 -4.25
CA LYS A 42 -21.51 12.97 -4.97
C LYS A 42 -23.03 12.87 -4.83
N ILE A 43 -23.64 13.93 -4.33
CA ILE A 43 -25.07 14.13 -4.23
C ILE A 43 -25.48 15.36 -5.06
N PRO A 44 -26.76 15.53 -5.44
CA PRO A 44 -27.20 16.70 -6.20
C PRO A 44 -26.83 18.05 -5.56
N GLN A 45 -26.66 18.08 -4.23
CA GLN A 45 -26.34 19.28 -3.45
C GLN A 45 -24.82 19.50 -3.26
N GLY A 46 -23.96 18.63 -3.80
CA GLY A 46 -22.50 18.70 -3.65
C GLY A 46 -21.85 17.36 -3.32
N GLU A 47 -20.82 17.37 -2.48
CA GLU A 47 -20.15 16.16 -1.99
C GLU A 47 -20.46 15.96 -0.51
N ARG A 48 -20.67 14.71 -0.10
CA ARG A 48 -20.94 14.34 1.30
C ARG A 48 -20.02 13.20 1.71
N ALA A 49 -19.34 13.38 2.84
CA ALA A 49 -18.58 12.32 3.48
C ALA A 49 -19.52 11.41 4.28
N ILE A 50 -19.50 10.12 3.99
CA ILE A 50 -20.30 9.10 4.67
C ILE A 50 -19.38 8.30 5.59
N PRO A 51 -19.61 8.28 6.91
CA PRO A 51 -18.80 7.48 7.82
C PRO A 51 -19.11 5.99 7.67
N VAL A 52 -18.06 5.19 7.48
CA VAL A 52 -18.13 3.75 7.25
C VAL A 52 -17.18 3.02 8.18
N GLU A 53 -17.62 1.85 8.64
CA GLU A 53 -16.86 0.93 9.46
C GLU A 53 -16.71 -0.42 8.75
N VAL A 54 -15.52 -1.00 8.86
CA VAL A 54 -15.19 -2.33 8.32
C VAL A 54 -14.71 -3.22 9.46
N LEU A 55 -15.33 -4.40 9.56
CA LEU A 55 -15.07 -5.40 10.58
C LEU A 55 -14.52 -6.67 9.93
N VAL A 56 -13.27 -7.01 10.25
CA VAL A 56 -12.62 -8.24 9.82
C VAL A 56 -12.96 -9.35 10.82
N PRO A 57 -13.62 -10.45 10.40
CA PRO A 57 -14.05 -11.50 11.31
C PRO A 57 -12.88 -12.36 11.81
N LEU A 58 -13.07 -13.02 12.96
CA LEU A 58 -12.07 -13.93 13.55
C LEU A 58 -11.63 -15.08 12.62
N LYS A 59 -12.48 -15.46 11.68
CA LYS A 59 -12.23 -16.52 10.71
C LYS A 59 -11.76 -16.01 9.34
N TYR A 60 -11.33 -14.76 9.23
CA TYR A 60 -10.75 -14.24 7.99
C TYR A 60 -9.47 -15.03 7.62
N PRO A 61 -9.25 -15.40 6.34
CA PRO A 61 -10.01 -15.02 5.13
C PRO A 61 -11.13 -15.99 4.72
N GLU A 62 -11.51 -16.97 5.55
CA GLU A 62 -12.59 -17.91 5.22
C GLU A 62 -13.97 -17.21 5.17
N TYR A 63 -14.14 -16.15 5.97
CA TYR A 63 -15.36 -15.35 6.02
C TYR A 63 -15.08 -13.90 5.58
N PRO A 64 -16.03 -13.26 4.87
CA PRO A 64 -15.87 -11.89 4.37
C PRO A 64 -15.82 -10.86 5.51
N PRO A 65 -15.15 -9.72 5.28
CA PRO A 65 -15.30 -8.57 6.16
C PRO A 65 -16.73 -8.02 6.08
N LYS A 66 -17.24 -7.50 7.20
CA LYS A 66 -18.54 -6.84 7.28
C LYS A 66 -18.36 -5.34 7.15
N VAL A 67 -19.17 -4.70 6.30
CA VAL A 67 -19.14 -3.26 6.10
C VAL A 67 -20.44 -2.64 6.63
N ILE A 68 -20.30 -1.60 7.45
CA ILE A 68 -21.41 -0.94 8.13
C ILE A 68 -21.31 0.56 7.87
N VAL A 69 -22.35 1.14 7.29
CA VAL A 69 -22.54 2.58 7.21
C VAL A 69 -23.08 3.07 8.55
N LEU A 70 -22.41 4.07 9.14
CA LEU A 70 -22.76 4.59 10.46
C LEU A 70 -23.85 5.69 10.39
N GLU A 71 -24.08 6.24 9.21
CA GLU A 71 -25.13 7.24 8.95
C GLU A 71 -26.52 6.59 9.01
N LYS A 72 -27.39 7.06 9.91
CA LYS A 72 -28.73 6.46 10.10
C LYS A 72 -29.75 6.91 9.06
N ASN A 73 -29.48 8.04 8.42
CA ASN A 73 -30.44 8.76 7.60
C ASN A 73 -30.21 8.53 6.10
N ILE A 74 -29.48 7.47 5.78
CA ILE A 74 -29.13 7.04 4.44
C ILE A 74 -30.16 6.01 3.94
N ARG A 75 -30.57 6.17 2.68
CA ARG A 75 -31.42 5.22 1.96
C ARG A 75 -30.70 4.78 0.70
N HIS A 76 -30.47 3.48 0.60
CA HIS A 76 -29.82 2.87 -0.56
C HIS A 76 -30.30 1.41 -0.69
N PRO A 77 -30.56 0.88 -1.90
CA PRO A 77 -31.06 -0.48 -2.09
C PRO A 77 -30.20 -1.58 -1.45
N ASN A 78 -28.89 -1.36 -1.40
CA ASN A 78 -27.90 -2.28 -0.81
C ASN A 78 -27.53 -1.97 0.65
N ILE A 79 -28.24 -1.07 1.34
CA ILE A 79 -28.00 -0.79 2.76
C ILE A 79 -29.22 -1.25 3.56
N GLU A 80 -28.97 -2.14 4.52
CA GLU A 80 -29.98 -2.63 5.45
C GLU A 80 -30.29 -1.58 6.55
N LYS A 81 -31.41 -1.76 7.26
CA LYS A 81 -31.84 -0.85 8.35
C LYS A 81 -30.83 -0.71 9.50
N ASN A 82 -29.95 -1.69 9.67
CA ASN A 82 -28.89 -1.71 10.68
C ASN A 82 -27.57 -1.08 10.17
N GLY A 83 -27.55 -0.52 8.94
CA GLY A 83 -26.39 0.06 8.28
C GLY A 83 -25.50 -0.95 7.56
N ASN A 84 -25.78 -2.25 7.64
CA ASN A 84 -25.00 -3.29 6.97
C ASN A 84 -25.14 -3.15 5.44
N VAL A 85 -24.01 -3.29 4.74
CA VAL A 85 -23.96 -3.12 3.29
C VAL A 85 -23.91 -4.48 2.60
N LEU A 86 -24.86 -4.72 1.70
CA LEU A 86 -24.93 -5.91 0.87
C LEU A 86 -24.16 -5.71 -0.43
N LEU A 87 -22.93 -6.18 -0.47
CA LEU A 87 -22.08 -6.16 -1.65
C LEU A 87 -22.02 -7.55 -2.29
N LYS A 88 -21.98 -7.60 -3.62
CA LYS A 88 -21.80 -8.87 -4.35
C LYS A 88 -20.50 -9.57 -3.92
N ILE A 89 -19.42 -8.81 -3.72
CA ILE A 89 -18.10 -9.34 -3.35
C ILE A 89 -18.08 -9.97 -1.95
N THR A 90 -18.92 -9.51 -1.02
CA THR A 90 -19.05 -10.12 0.31
C THR A 90 -20.05 -11.28 0.31
N HIS A 91 -21.01 -11.31 -0.62
CA HIS A 91 -21.95 -12.41 -0.80
C HIS A 91 -21.30 -13.62 -1.51
N GLU A 92 -20.57 -13.38 -2.60
CA GLU A 92 -19.80 -14.37 -3.36
C GLU A 92 -18.33 -14.34 -2.91
N TRP A 93 -18.11 -14.38 -1.59
CA TRP A 93 -16.79 -14.21 -1.00
C TRP A 93 -15.81 -15.31 -1.44
N LYS A 94 -14.59 -14.89 -1.76
CA LYS A 94 -13.47 -15.79 -2.03
C LYS A 94 -12.27 -15.39 -1.18
N PRO A 95 -11.53 -16.35 -0.57
CA PRO A 95 -10.41 -16.03 0.33
C PRO A 95 -9.20 -15.32 -0.29
N ASP A 96 -9.14 -15.24 -1.62
CA ASP A 96 -8.13 -14.49 -2.39
C ASP A 96 -8.49 -12.99 -2.54
N VAL A 97 -9.69 -12.59 -2.12
CA VAL A 97 -10.14 -11.20 -2.11
C VAL A 97 -9.64 -10.47 -0.86
N HIS A 98 -9.26 -9.21 -1.02
CA HIS A 98 -8.71 -8.37 0.04
C HIS A 98 -9.72 -7.34 0.58
N VAL A 99 -9.50 -6.87 1.81
CA VAL A 99 -10.42 -5.92 2.50
C VAL A 99 -10.53 -4.60 1.75
N TYR A 100 -9.43 -4.09 1.17
CA TYR A 100 -9.45 -2.85 0.39
C TYR A 100 -10.35 -2.94 -0.85
N GLN A 101 -10.45 -4.13 -1.48
CA GLN A 101 -11.29 -4.35 -2.65
C GLN A 101 -12.77 -4.25 -2.28
N VAL A 102 -13.13 -4.64 -1.06
CA VAL A 102 -14.49 -4.48 -0.53
C VAL A 102 -14.84 -3.00 -0.37
N ILE A 103 -13.89 -2.17 0.09
CA ILE A 103 -14.07 -0.71 0.17
C ILE A 103 -14.21 -0.09 -1.22
N HIS A 104 -13.36 -0.48 -2.19
CA HIS A 104 -13.49 -0.02 -3.57
C HIS A 104 -14.83 -0.45 -4.20
N ALA A 105 -15.31 -1.65 -3.90
CA ALA A 105 -16.62 -2.11 -4.33
C ALA A 105 -17.75 -1.24 -3.76
N LEU A 106 -17.65 -0.83 -2.49
CA LEU A 106 -18.60 0.11 -1.89
C LEU A 106 -18.53 1.50 -2.55
N GLN A 107 -17.35 2.04 -2.80
CA GLN A 107 -17.20 3.31 -3.53
C GLN A 107 -17.84 3.23 -4.92
N ASN A 108 -17.61 2.13 -5.63
CA ASN A 108 -18.21 1.90 -6.95
C ASN A 108 -19.73 1.72 -6.88
N LEU A 109 -20.26 1.14 -5.80
CA LEU A 109 -21.68 1.05 -5.56
C LEU A 109 -22.31 2.45 -5.48
N PHE A 110 -21.75 3.32 -4.65
CA PHE A 110 -22.25 4.70 -4.49
C PHE A 110 -22.08 5.56 -5.76
N LYS A 111 -21.08 5.28 -6.59
CA LYS A 111 -20.94 5.91 -7.90
C LYS A 111 -22.04 5.49 -8.88
N LYS A 112 -22.44 4.20 -8.87
CA LYS A 112 -23.47 3.64 -9.76
C LYS A 112 -24.88 4.01 -9.31
N VAL A 113 -25.13 3.91 -8.01
CA VAL A 113 -26.41 4.22 -7.38
C VAL A 113 -26.12 5.18 -6.22
N PRO A 114 -26.35 6.49 -6.41
CA PRO A 114 -26.09 7.44 -5.34
C PRO A 114 -27.08 7.21 -4.17
N PRO A 115 -26.59 7.23 -2.92
CA PRO A 115 -27.43 7.15 -1.74
C PRO A 115 -28.31 8.39 -1.60
N GLN A 116 -29.54 8.18 -1.15
CA GLN A 116 -30.47 9.25 -0.81
C GLN A 116 -30.40 9.53 0.69
N PHE A 117 -30.62 10.78 1.08
CA PHE A 117 -30.59 11.19 2.48
C PHE A 117 -31.93 11.80 2.86
N THR A 118 -32.47 11.39 3.99
CA THR A 118 -33.78 11.88 4.46
C THR A 118 -33.72 13.27 5.08
N ASP A 119 -32.54 13.71 5.50
CA ASP A 119 -32.40 14.98 6.20
C ASP A 119 -31.88 16.04 5.24
N THR A 120 -32.58 17.17 5.25
CA THR A 120 -32.23 18.37 4.49
C THR A 120 -31.02 19.12 5.08
N ALA A 121 -30.50 18.68 6.24
CA ALA A 121 -29.61 19.49 7.09
C ALA A 121 -28.11 19.11 7.01
N GLY A 122 -27.71 18.14 6.20
CA GLY A 122 -26.36 17.55 6.30
C GLY A 122 -25.49 17.64 5.05
N ALA A 123 -25.81 18.49 4.08
CA ALA A 123 -24.84 18.88 3.07
C ALA A 123 -23.75 19.71 3.78
N LYS A 124 -22.71 19.05 4.31
CA LYS A 124 -21.40 19.71 4.43
C LYS A 124 -20.99 20.01 2.99
N ILE A 125 -21.43 21.16 2.49
CA ILE A 125 -20.88 21.75 1.29
C ILE A 125 -19.41 21.95 1.61
N ILE A 126 -18.55 21.02 1.18
CA ILE A 126 -17.12 21.28 1.07
C ILE A 126 -17.01 22.22 -0.13
N SER A 127 -17.46 23.46 0.04
CA SER A 127 -17.11 24.51 -0.89
C SER A 127 -15.63 24.71 -0.66
N ARG A 128 -14.81 24.33 -1.63
CA ARG A 128 -13.56 25.04 -1.88
C ARG A 128 -13.94 26.46 -2.33
N LYS A 129 -14.51 27.27 -1.42
CA LYS A 129 -14.67 28.70 -1.61
C LYS A 129 -13.38 29.30 -1.11
N ALA A 130 -12.61 29.81 -2.06
CA ALA A 130 -11.72 30.94 -1.80
C ALA A 130 -12.59 32.06 -1.24
N THR A 131 -12.67 32.17 0.09
CA THR A 131 -13.41 33.25 0.75
C THR A 131 -12.45 34.41 0.98
N VAL A 132 -12.52 35.37 0.07
CA VAL A 132 -12.23 36.77 0.34
C VAL A 132 -13.34 37.25 1.30
N GLN A 133 -13.00 37.50 2.57
CA GLN A 133 -13.74 38.42 3.44
C GLN A 133 -12.87 38.86 4.63
N THR A 134 -12.61 40.17 4.64
CA THR A 134 -12.28 41.04 5.78
C THR A 134 -11.08 40.62 6.66
N VAL A 135 -9.88 40.78 6.07
CA VAL A 135 -8.81 41.65 6.59
C VAL A 135 -9.33 42.62 7.66
N ASP A 136 -9.01 42.54 8.95
CA ASP A 136 -7.66 42.72 9.48
C ASP A 136 -7.40 42.03 10.83
N THR A 137 -8.40 41.44 11.50
CA THR A 137 -8.21 40.89 12.86
C THR A 137 -7.93 39.38 12.89
N ALA A 138 -8.44 38.61 11.92
CA ALA A 138 -8.20 37.16 11.82
C ALA A 138 -6.89 36.78 11.11
N ARG A 139 -6.21 37.74 10.48
CA ARG A 139 -4.89 37.53 9.85
C ARG A 139 -3.81 37.21 10.88
N SER A 140 -3.84 37.82 12.07
CA SER A 140 -2.74 37.66 13.04
C SER A 140 -2.62 36.23 13.59
N ALA A 141 -3.74 35.59 13.97
CA ALA A 141 -3.71 34.25 14.57
C ALA A 141 -3.40 33.13 13.55
N ASN A 142 -3.86 33.25 12.31
CA ASN A 142 -3.54 32.28 11.26
C ASN A 142 -2.15 32.53 10.67
N GLN A 143 -1.68 33.79 10.58
CA GLN A 143 -0.31 34.10 10.18
C GLN A 143 0.68 33.57 11.21
N GLN A 144 0.43 33.74 12.51
CA GLN A 144 1.27 33.17 13.56
C GLN A 144 1.37 31.64 13.48
N LYS A 145 0.27 30.94 13.15
CA LYS A 145 0.31 29.49 12.94
C LYS A 145 1.14 29.11 11.72
N VAL A 146 0.99 29.85 10.62
CA VAL A 146 1.78 29.66 9.40
C VAL A 146 3.27 29.92 9.66
N ASP A 147 3.60 30.98 10.41
CA ASP A 147 4.98 31.32 10.75
C ASP A 147 5.60 30.27 11.69
N ASN A 148 4.84 29.77 12.68
CA ASN A 148 5.29 28.69 13.55
C ASN A 148 5.52 27.38 12.78
N VAL A 149 4.64 27.06 11.83
CA VAL A 149 4.80 25.90 10.95
C VAL A 149 6.02 26.07 10.05
N ASN A 150 6.23 27.26 9.48
CA ASN A 150 7.39 27.56 8.65
C ASN A 150 8.70 27.48 9.45
N GLN A 151 8.72 27.95 10.70
CA GLN A 151 9.87 27.77 11.61
C GLN A 151 10.12 26.30 11.95
N THR A 152 9.07 25.50 12.09
CA THR A 152 9.20 24.05 12.30
C THR A 152 9.75 23.37 11.05
N ILE A 153 9.32 23.79 9.86
CA ILE A 153 9.83 23.27 8.59
C ILE A 153 11.31 23.60 8.43
N THR A 154 11.73 24.84 8.69
CA THR A 154 13.15 25.21 8.57
C THR A 154 14.01 24.45 9.58
N THR A 155 13.58 24.35 10.84
CA THR A 155 14.31 23.57 11.85
C THR A 155 14.39 22.08 11.52
N LEU A 156 13.36 21.50 10.91
CA LEU A 156 13.39 20.11 10.44
C LEU A 156 14.29 19.95 9.21
N GLN A 157 14.28 20.90 8.28
CA GLN A 157 15.17 20.90 7.12
C GLN A 157 16.64 20.98 7.53
N ASP A 158 16.97 21.82 8.52
CA ASP A 158 18.32 21.92 9.07
C ASP A 158 18.74 20.60 9.75
N LYS A 159 17.85 19.99 10.54
CA LYS A 159 18.11 18.67 11.14
C LYS A 159 18.32 17.58 10.10
N ILE A 160 17.55 17.58 9.00
CA ILE A 160 17.75 16.65 7.88
C ILE A 160 19.11 16.88 7.24
N ARG A 161 19.50 18.14 7.01
CA ARG A 161 20.80 18.49 6.44
C ARG A 161 21.96 18.03 7.33
N ASP A 162 21.85 18.24 8.63
CA ASP A 162 22.86 17.81 9.61
C ASP A 162 22.95 16.28 9.67
N LYS A 163 21.79 15.61 9.66
CA LYS A 163 21.73 14.14 9.59
C LYS A 163 22.31 13.60 8.30
N ASP A 164 22.11 14.25 7.16
CA ASP A 164 22.71 13.87 5.89
C ASP A 164 24.23 14.03 5.90
N VAL A 165 24.76 15.07 6.55
CA VAL A 165 26.21 15.25 6.75
C VAL A 165 26.76 14.14 7.66
N GLU A 166 26.06 13.82 8.74
CA GLU A 166 26.41 12.70 9.64
C GLU A 166 26.38 11.36 8.89
N LEU A 167 25.36 11.12 8.06
CA LEU A 167 25.22 9.93 7.22
C LEU A 167 26.35 9.84 6.18
N ARG A 168 26.77 10.96 5.58
CA ARG A 168 27.92 10.99 4.67
C ARG A 168 29.22 10.69 5.40
N LYS A 169 29.41 11.20 6.62
CA LYS A 169 30.60 10.88 7.45
C LYS A 169 30.62 9.41 7.82
N LEU A 170 29.52 8.86 8.32
CA LEU A 170 29.39 7.43 8.66
C LEU A 170 29.58 6.54 7.44
N ARG A 171 29.05 6.93 6.27
CA ARG A 171 29.29 6.21 5.00
C ARG A 171 30.75 6.29 4.58
N ALA A 172 31.40 7.44 4.72
CA ALA A 172 32.83 7.59 4.42
C ALA A 172 33.73 6.79 5.37
N GLU A 173 33.37 6.71 6.66
CA GLU A 173 34.03 5.85 7.64
C GLU A 173 33.79 4.37 7.34
N LEU A 174 32.58 3.99 6.93
CA LEU A 174 32.28 2.64 6.44
C LEU A 174 33.10 2.31 5.19
N VAL A 175 33.26 3.24 4.25
CA VAL A 175 34.09 3.04 3.05
C VAL A 175 35.57 2.97 3.40
N LYS A 176 36.06 3.74 4.38
CA LYS A 176 37.45 3.65 4.86
C LYS A 176 37.72 2.32 5.58
N GLY A 177 36.83 1.89 6.47
CA GLY A 177 36.89 0.58 7.13
C GLY A 177 36.64 -0.59 6.18
N SER A 178 35.91 -0.35 5.08
CA SER A 178 35.77 -1.29 3.98
C SER A 178 37.03 -1.33 3.14
N ASN A 179 37.72 -0.22 2.85
CA ASN A 179 38.96 -0.22 2.05
C ASN A 179 40.13 -0.91 2.76
N GLU A 180 40.24 -0.79 4.08
CA GLU A 180 41.21 -1.58 4.87
C GLU A 180 40.85 -3.07 4.94
N LYS A 181 39.55 -3.41 4.85
CA LYS A 181 39.10 -4.80 4.69
C LYS A 181 39.22 -5.29 3.23
N ILE A 182 39.02 -4.43 2.24
CA ILE A 182 39.08 -4.69 0.79
C ILE A 182 40.52 -5.04 0.40
N ALA A 183 41.52 -4.34 0.96
CA ALA A 183 42.93 -4.71 0.80
C ALA A 183 43.29 -6.07 1.46
N LYS A 184 42.45 -6.60 2.36
CA LYS A 184 42.54 -7.97 2.90
C LYS A 184 41.58 -8.97 2.22
N ILE A 185 40.69 -8.48 1.35
CA ILE A 185 39.61 -9.22 0.66
C ILE A 185 39.97 -9.48 -0.81
N GLU A 186 41.21 -9.25 -1.25
CA GLU A 186 41.70 -9.83 -2.52
C GLU A 186 41.77 -11.37 -2.49
N ASN A 187 41.56 -12.00 -1.33
CA ASN A 187 41.42 -13.44 -1.18
C ASN A 187 40.02 -13.84 -0.66
N ILE A 188 38.93 -13.34 -1.26
CA ILE A 188 37.68 -14.11 -1.23
C ILE A 188 37.78 -15.16 -2.33
N ASP A 189 38.39 -16.29 -1.97
CA ASP A 189 37.95 -17.56 -2.53
C ASP A 189 36.47 -17.69 -2.17
N ILE A 190 35.60 -17.38 -3.13
CA ILE A 190 34.25 -17.94 -3.15
C ILE A 190 34.52 -19.44 -2.96
N VAL A 191 34.08 -20.02 -1.84
CA VAL A 191 34.27 -21.44 -1.57
C VAL A 191 33.37 -22.22 -2.53
N LEU A 192 33.80 -22.28 -3.79
CA LEU A 192 33.32 -23.22 -4.77
C LEU A 192 33.77 -24.57 -4.25
N PRO A 193 32.86 -25.56 -4.16
CA PRO A 193 33.24 -26.92 -3.86
C PRO A 193 34.42 -27.33 -4.76
N LYS A 194 35.47 -27.95 -4.20
CA LYS A 194 36.64 -28.44 -4.97
C LYS A 194 36.24 -29.40 -6.11
N ASP A 195 35.04 -29.96 -6.01
CA ASP A 195 34.38 -30.78 -7.01
C ASP A 195 33.84 -29.90 -8.16
N LYS A 196 34.54 -29.98 -9.30
CA LYS A 196 34.25 -29.20 -10.52
C LYS A 196 32.79 -29.30 -10.98
N ALA A 197 32.17 -30.47 -10.84
CA ALA A 197 30.78 -30.68 -11.27
C ALA A 197 29.77 -29.94 -10.39
N LYS A 198 29.99 -29.92 -9.07
CA LYS A 198 29.12 -29.19 -8.12
C LYS A 198 29.28 -27.68 -8.25
N SER A 199 30.50 -27.23 -8.49
CA SER A 199 30.84 -25.84 -8.77
C SER A 199 30.10 -25.33 -10.02
N GLU A 200 30.17 -26.08 -11.14
CA GLU A 200 29.47 -25.73 -12.38
C GLU A 200 27.94 -25.68 -12.18
N LYS A 201 27.37 -26.64 -11.44
CA LYS A 201 25.93 -26.68 -11.14
C LYS A 201 25.47 -25.49 -10.31
N LEU A 202 26.26 -25.07 -9.32
CA LEU A 202 25.97 -23.88 -8.51
C LEU A 202 26.03 -22.60 -9.33
N VAL A 203 26.98 -22.48 -10.26
CA VAL A 203 27.05 -21.32 -11.17
C VAL A 203 25.83 -21.26 -12.07
N ILE A 204 25.37 -22.40 -12.61
CA ILE A 204 24.17 -22.48 -13.44
C ILE A 204 22.91 -22.13 -12.62
N GLN A 205 22.80 -22.61 -11.38
CA GLN A 205 21.73 -22.22 -10.44
C GLN A 205 21.72 -20.72 -10.16
N ALA A 206 22.89 -20.12 -9.90
CA ALA A 206 22.99 -18.69 -9.66
C ALA A 206 22.50 -17.87 -10.88
N LYS A 207 22.83 -18.31 -12.10
CA LYS A 207 22.31 -17.70 -13.33
C LYS A 207 20.78 -17.83 -13.44
N SER A 208 20.22 -19.00 -13.10
CA SER A 208 18.76 -19.18 -13.07
C SER A 208 18.07 -18.21 -12.12
N VAL A 209 18.62 -18.02 -10.93
CA VAL A 209 18.07 -17.10 -9.93
C VAL A 209 18.14 -15.66 -10.42
N ALA A 210 19.26 -15.25 -11.02
CA ALA A 210 19.42 -13.91 -11.56
C ALA A 210 18.40 -13.59 -12.68
N ILE A 211 18.14 -14.53 -13.60
CA ILE A 211 17.14 -14.29 -14.66
C ILE A 211 15.71 -14.24 -14.10
N ALA A 212 15.39 -15.07 -13.09
CA ALA A 212 14.08 -15.01 -12.44
C ALA A 212 13.85 -13.66 -11.73
N ASP A 213 14.88 -13.12 -11.09
CA ASP A 213 14.83 -11.80 -10.44
C ASP A 213 14.64 -10.66 -11.46
N LEU A 214 15.32 -10.76 -12.62
CA LEU A 214 15.12 -9.83 -13.73
C LEU A 214 13.69 -9.87 -14.30
N LEU A 215 13.08 -11.06 -14.41
CA LEU A 215 11.68 -11.20 -14.82
C LEU A 215 10.72 -10.56 -13.81
N SER A 216 10.97 -10.72 -12.50
CA SER A 216 10.16 -10.07 -11.46
C SER A 216 10.27 -8.55 -11.53
N THR A 217 11.50 -8.03 -11.65
CA THR A 217 11.75 -6.59 -11.79
C THR A 217 11.10 -6.03 -13.05
N LEU A 218 11.13 -6.78 -14.16
CA LEU A 218 10.49 -6.37 -15.41
C LEU A 218 8.97 -6.29 -15.28
N ASP A 219 8.35 -7.20 -14.54
CA ASP A 219 6.90 -7.21 -14.29
C ASP A 219 6.46 -6.06 -13.38
N GLU A 220 7.25 -5.75 -12.34
CA GLU A 220 7.04 -4.57 -11.49
C GLU A 220 7.11 -3.27 -12.30
N LYS A 221 8.19 -3.09 -13.08
CA LYS A 221 8.36 -1.90 -13.92
C LYS A 221 7.26 -1.74 -14.97
N PHE A 222 6.70 -2.84 -15.49
CA PHE A 222 5.56 -2.78 -16.40
C PHE A 222 4.28 -2.36 -15.69
N LYS A 223 4.02 -2.87 -14.48
CA LYS A 223 2.88 -2.45 -13.65
C LYS A 223 2.97 -0.98 -13.24
N ASP A 224 4.18 -0.50 -12.97
CA ASP A 224 4.45 0.90 -12.62
C ASP A 224 4.39 1.83 -13.84
N GLY A 225 4.26 1.27 -15.06
CA GLY A 225 4.17 2.04 -16.30
C GLY A 225 5.51 2.63 -16.77
N GLU A 226 6.63 2.18 -16.21
CA GLU A 226 7.99 2.63 -16.61
C GLU A 226 8.41 2.09 -17.98
N ILE A 227 7.76 1.02 -18.46
CA ILE A 227 8.07 0.36 -19.74
C ILE A 227 6.84 0.20 -20.61
N SER A 228 7.04 0.36 -21.92
CA SER A 228 6.02 0.13 -22.94
C SER A 228 5.61 -1.36 -23.01
N PRO A 229 4.33 -1.68 -23.31
CA PRO A 229 3.88 -3.05 -23.57
C PRO A 229 4.70 -3.78 -24.64
N VAL A 230 5.21 -3.05 -25.63
CA VAL A 230 6.02 -3.62 -26.72
C VAL A 230 7.40 -4.05 -26.20
N ASP A 231 8.03 -3.21 -25.37
CA ASP A 231 9.34 -3.49 -24.81
C ASP A 231 9.27 -4.58 -23.74
N PHE A 232 8.23 -4.54 -22.90
CA PHE A 232 7.90 -5.62 -21.98
C PHE A 232 7.78 -6.97 -22.70
N SER A 233 6.96 -7.04 -23.75
CA SER A 233 6.75 -8.29 -24.50
C SER A 233 8.05 -8.85 -25.10
N LYS A 234 8.93 -7.98 -25.62
CA LYS A 234 10.23 -8.39 -26.18
C LYS A 234 11.17 -8.91 -25.10
N LEU A 235 11.34 -8.17 -24.01
CA LEU A 235 12.24 -8.52 -22.91
C LEU A 235 11.75 -9.75 -22.15
N TYR A 236 10.46 -9.82 -21.86
CA TYR A 236 9.84 -10.96 -21.19
C TYR A 236 10.04 -12.25 -21.98
N ARG A 237 9.79 -12.22 -23.30
CA ARG A 237 10.04 -13.37 -24.18
C ARG A 237 11.51 -13.76 -24.23
N LYS A 238 12.43 -12.79 -24.23
CA LYS A 238 13.88 -13.04 -24.21
C LYS A 238 14.30 -13.74 -22.92
N TYR A 239 13.97 -13.18 -21.76
CA TYR A 239 14.38 -13.74 -20.47
C TYR A 239 13.70 -15.07 -20.16
N THR A 240 12.44 -15.25 -20.57
CA THR A 240 11.75 -16.55 -20.45
C THR A 240 12.46 -17.63 -21.27
N LYS A 241 12.90 -17.30 -22.50
CA LYS A 241 13.68 -18.23 -23.33
C LYS A 241 15.04 -18.56 -22.69
N GLU A 242 15.75 -17.56 -22.16
CA GLU A 242 17.04 -17.77 -21.49
C GLU A 242 16.89 -18.62 -20.23
N LEU A 243 15.86 -18.39 -19.42
CA LEU A 243 15.55 -19.17 -18.22
C LEU A 243 15.27 -20.65 -18.57
N TYR A 244 14.48 -20.88 -19.62
CA TYR A 244 14.23 -22.24 -20.11
C TYR A 244 15.51 -22.96 -20.55
N LEU A 245 16.41 -22.26 -21.27
CA LEU A 245 17.70 -22.85 -21.69
C LEU A 245 18.59 -23.20 -20.49
N ILE A 246 18.62 -22.33 -19.47
CA ILE A 246 19.38 -22.58 -18.23
C ILE A 246 18.82 -23.78 -17.48
N HIS A 247 17.49 -23.90 -17.34
CA HIS A 247 16.88 -25.06 -16.69
C HIS A 247 17.20 -26.35 -17.42
N LYS A 248 17.14 -26.34 -18.76
CA LYS A 248 17.56 -27.48 -19.57
C LYS A 248 19.04 -27.84 -19.36
N GLU A 249 19.93 -26.85 -19.27
CA GLU A 249 21.36 -27.08 -18.98
C GLU A 249 21.56 -27.69 -17.58
N LEU A 250 20.76 -27.25 -16.60
CA LEU A 250 20.77 -27.76 -15.22
C LEU A 250 20.28 -29.21 -15.13
N GLU A 251 19.31 -29.60 -15.95
CA GLU A 251 18.83 -30.99 -16.05
C GLU A 251 19.87 -31.93 -16.67
N THR A 252 20.74 -31.40 -17.56
CA THR A 252 21.81 -32.19 -18.19
C THR A 252 23.09 -32.35 -17.36
N LYS A 253 23.19 -31.70 -16.19
CA LYS A 253 24.38 -31.62 -15.33
C LYS A 253 24.15 -32.21 -13.94
#